data_AF-A0A953DG46-F1
#
_entry.id   AF-A0A953DG46-F1
#
_cell.length_a   1.000
_cell.length_b   1.000
_cell.length_c   1.000
_cell.angle_alpha   90.00
_cell.angle_beta   90.00
_cell.angle_gamma   90.00
#
_symmetry.space_group_name_H-M   'P 1'
#
loop_
_entity.id
_entity.type
_entity.pdbx_description
1 polymer ?
#
loop_
_entity_poly.entity_id
_entity_poly.type
_entity_poly.pdbx_seq_one_letter_code
_entity_poly.pdbx_strand_id
1 'polypeptide(L)'
;MAPASSTIQVTTPGTVVDAAVRVNIDHNWTEDVDLTLAAPDGTTVELSTDNGGSGDDYVDTLFTDGATDSIINGTPPFTGSFQPEQPLSSVSSQTAAGDWTLHAVDDESGIDGKILGYDLFLCVTP
;
A
#
# COMPACT_ATOMS: atom_id res chain seq x y z
N MET A 1 -13.55 6.44 10.03
CA MET A 1 -13.05 7.59 10.86
C MET A 1 -12.20 8.55 10.01
N ALA A 2 -11.35 9.42 10.60
CA ALA A 2 -10.41 10.23 9.84
C ALA A 2 -9.33 9.32 9.21
N PRO A 3 -9.04 9.46 7.91
CA PRO A 3 -8.04 8.64 7.23
C PRO A 3 -6.64 8.91 7.80
N ALA A 4 -5.85 7.84 7.98
CA ALA A 4 -4.42 7.95 8.25
C ALA A 4 -3.66 8.04 6.92
N SER A 5 -2.56 8.79 6.91
CA SER A 5 -1.70 8.88 5.72
C SER A 5 -0.24 9.05 6.09
N SER A 6 0.64 8.61 5.20
CA SER A 6 2.08 8.79 5.30
C SER A 6 2.65 9.10 3.92
N THR A 7 3.50 10.12 3.80
CA THR A 7 4.01 10.63 2.52
C THR A 7 5.53 10.59 2.47
N ILE A 8 6.06 10.14 1.33
CA ILE A 8 7.47 10.13 0.96
C ILE A 8 7.63 11.07 -0.23
N GLN A 9 8.55 12.02 -0.07
CA GLN A 9 8.95 12.95 -1.11
C GLN A 9 10.07 12.31 -1.95
N VAL A 10 9.75 11.90 -3.17
CA VAL A 10 10.76 11.42 -4.12
C VAL A 10 11.32 12.60 -4.89
N THR A 11 12.62 12.85 -4.78
CA THR A 11 13.30 13.96 -5.50
C THR A 11 14.07 13.47 -6.72
N THR A 12 14.21 12.15 -6.89
CA THR A 12 14.90 11.54 -8.02
C THR A 12 14.06 11.73 -9.29
N PRO A 13 14.58 12.40 -10.34
CA PRO A 13 13.90 12.49 -11.61
C PRO A 13 13.92 11.15 -12.35
N GLY A 14 13.07 11.03 -13.38
CA GLY A 14 13.00 9.86 -14.23
C GLY A 14 11.59 9.30 -14.34
N THR A 15 11.47 8.22 -15.11
CA THR A 15 10.21 7.54 -15.38
C THR A 15 10.13 6.24 -14.60
N VAL A 16 9.01 6.02 -13.90
CA VAL A 16 8.74 4.77 -13.17
C VAL A 16 8.62 3.61 -14.16
N VAL A 17 9.38 2.55 -13.93
CA VAL A 17 9.30 1.27 -14.66
C VAL A 17 8.58 0.22 -13.84
N ASP A 18 8.83 0.19 -12.54
CA ASP A 18 8.26 -0.77 -11.60
C ASP A 18 8.16 -0.16 -10.20
N ALA A 19 7.19 -0.62 -9.41
CA ALA A 19 6.92 -0.14 -8.07
C ALA A 19 6.58 -1.30 -7.12
N ALA A 20 7.05 -1.20 -5.88
CA ALA A 20 6.64 -2.06 -4.78
C ALA A 20 6.51 -1.23 -3.50
N VAL A 21 5.60 -1.64 -2.61
CA VAL A 21 5.34 -0.95 -1.34
C VAL A 21 5.41 -1.94 -0.20
N ARG A 22 6.16 -1.61 0.84
CA ARG A 22 6.17 -2.38 2.09
C ARG A 22 5.49 -1.58 3.17
N VAL A 23 4.61 -2.21 3.94
CA VAL A 23 3.85 -1.55 5.02
C VAL A 23 3.99 -2.28 6.34
N ASN A 24 3.92 -1.51 7.42
CA ASN A 24 3.67 -2.00 8.76
C ASN A 24 2.51 -1.20 9.34
N ILE A 25 1.40 -1.87 9.64
CA ILE A 25 0.16 -1.25 10.10
C ILE A 25 -0.38 -2.09 11.26
N ASP A 26 -0.57 -1.44 12.39
CA ASP A 26 -1.19 -1.99 13.60
C ASP A 26 -2.67 -1.63 13.53
N HIS A 27 -3.55 -2.62 13.50
CA HIS A 27 -5.00 -2.43 13.38
C HIS A 27 -5.75 -3.72 13.74
N ASN A 28 -6.81 -3.59 14.55
CA ASN A 28 -7.67 -4.72 14.89
C ASN A 28 -8.72 -4.91 13.80
N TRP A 29 -8.73 -6.08 13.16
CA TRP A 29 -9.58 -6.44 12.02
C TRP A 29 -9.21 -5.71 10.73
N THR A 30 -8.33 -6.34 9.96
CA THR A 30 -7.89 -5.83 8.66
C THR A 30 -8.99 -5.76 7.61
N GLU A 31 -10.14 -6.42 7.84
CA GLU A 31 -11.32 -6.27 6.98
C GLU A 31 -11.92 -4.87 7.02
N ASP A 32 -11.61 -4.06 8.03
CA ASP A 32 -12.09 -2.69 8.10
C ASP A 32 -11.11 -1.71 7.38
N VAL A 33 -9.98 -2.19 6.85
CA VAL A 33 -8.86 -1.34 6.38
C VAL A 33 -8.75 -1.32 4.85
N ASP A 34 -8.96 -0.14 4.28
CA ASP A 34 -8.67 0.20 2.88
C ASP A 34 -7.28 0.83 2.75
N LEU A 35 -6.38 0.14 2.04
CA LEU A 35 -5.03 0.60 1.75
C LEU A 35 -4.89 1.04 0.31
N THR A 36 -4.49 2.29 0.10
CA THR A 36 -4.22 2.82 -1.24
C THR A 36 -2.89 3.57 -1.31
N LEU A 37 -2.22 3.48 -2.46
CA LEU A 37 -1.04 4.29 -2.79
C LEU A 37 -1.45 5.37 -3.80
N ALA A 38 -1.32 6.63 -3.43
CA ALA A 38 -1.45 7.76 -4.32
C ALA A 38 -0.08 8.18 -4.89
N ALA A 39 0.01 8.28 -6.20
CA ALA A 39 1.15 8.75 -6.97
C ALA A 39 1.15 10.27 -7.18
N PRO A 40 2.29 10.88 -7.53
CA PRO A 40 2.41 12.32 -7.76
C PRO A 40 1.50 12.89 -8.85
N ASP A 41 1.15 12.08 -9.85
CA ASP A 41 0.29 12.48 -10.96
C ASP A 41 -1.22 12.39 -10.64
N GLY A 42 -1.56 11.94 -9.42
CA GLY A 42 -2.92 11.72 -8.94
C GLY A 42 -3.47 10.32 -9.20
N THR A 43 -2.70 9.41 -9.81
CA THR A 43 -3.07 8.00 -9.93
C THR A 43 -3.13 7.36 -8.54
N THR A 44 -4.20 6.64 -8.23
CA THR A 44 -4.35 5.89 -6.98
C THR A 44 -4.43 4.41 -7.29
N VAL A 45 -3.68 3.59 -6.54
CA VAL A 45 -3.65 2.13 -6.66
C VAL A 45 -4.15 1.54 -5.36
N GLU A 46 -5.18 0.70 -5.46
CA GLU A 46 -5.69 -0.11 -4.36
C GLU A 46 -4.77 -1.28 -4.05
N LEU A 47 -4.24 -1.30 -2.83
CA LEU A 47 -3.32 -2.34 -2.38
C LEU A 47 -4.10 -3.50 -1.74
N SER A 48 -5.08 -3.18 -0.88
CA SER A 48 -5.92 -4.13 -0.13
C SER A 48 -7.17 -3.41 0.35
N THR A 49 -8.34 -4.03 0.20
CA THR A 49 -9.65 -3.52 0.63
C THR A 49 -10.45 -4.68 1.20
N ASP A 50 -11.08 -4.52 2.36
CA ASP A 50 -11.95 -5.54 2.99
C ASP A 50 -11.33 -6.95 3.17
N ASN A 51 -10.01 -7.05 3.34
CA ASN A 51 -9.33 -8.35 3.39
C ASN A 51 -8.97 -8.82 4.79
N GLY A 52 -8.95 -10.14 4.97
CA GLY A 52 -8.40 -10.79 6.15
C GLY A 52 -9.39 -11.04 7.30
N GLY A 53 -10.63 -10.57 7.15
CA GLY A 53 -11.68 -10.76 8.16
C GLY A 53 -11.32 -10.07 9.49
N SER A 54 -11.83 -10.64 10.58
CA SER A 54 -11.46 -10.27 11.96
C SER A 54 -10.00 -10.57 12.39
N GLY A 55 -9.07 -10.78 11.46
CA GLY A 55 -7.65 -10.94 11.77
C GLY A 55 -6.94 -9.59 11.88
N ASP A 56 -5.85 -9.52 12.63
CA ASP A 56 -5.18 -8.25 12.94
C ASP A 56 -3.89 -8.06 12.13
N ASP A 57 -3.57 -6.80 11.86
CA ASP A 57 -2.27 -6.29 11.38
C ASP A 57 -1.78 -6.62 9.96
N TYR A 58 -0.96 -5.68 9.46
CA TYR A 58 -0.02 -5.88 8.36
C TYR A 58 1.41 -5.79 8.91
N VAL A 59 2.18 -6.87 8.83
CA VAL A 59 3.50 -7.02 9.45
C VAL A 59 4.55 -7.36 8.39
N ASP A 60 5.39 -6.38 8.05
CA ASP A 60 6.36 -6.50 6.95
C ASP A 60 5.71 -6.96 5.63
N THR A 61 4.50 -6.47 5.36
CA THR A 61 3.73 -6.82 4.16
C THR A 61 4.30 -6.09 2.95
N LEU A 62 4.78 -6.84 1.96
CA LEU A 62 5.30 -6.31 0.70
C LEU A 62 4.28 -6.50 -0.42
N PHE A 63 3.69 -5.41 -0.90
CA PHE A 63 2.90 -5.37 -2.12
C PHE A 63 3.81 -5.26 -3.34
N THR A 64 3.69 -6.21 -4.27
CA THR A 64 4.40 -6.21 -5.55
C THR A 64 3.66 -7.05 -6.58
N ASP A 65 3.61 -6.59 -7.83
CA ASP A 65 2.99 -7.32 -8.95
C ASP A 65 3.68 -8.67 -9.23
N GLY A 66 4.91 -8.87 -8.74
CA GLY A 66 5.68 -10.10 -8.90
C GLY A 66 5.44 -11.18 -7.82
N ALA A 67 4.60 -10.92 -6.81
CA ALA A 67 4.31 -11.90 -5.76
C ALA A 67 3.51 -13.10 -6.31
N THR A 68 3.56 -14.26 -5.64
CA THR A 68 2.79 -15.45 -6.07
C THR A 68 1.36 -15.42 -5.55
N ASP A 69 1.18 -15.02 -4.29
CA ASP A 69 -0.11 -15.02 -3.61
C ASP A 69 -0.77 -13.64 -3.74
N SER A 70 -2.09 -13.60 -3.97
CA SER A 70 -2.87 -12.36 -3.92
C SER A 70 -3.25 -12.02 -2.48
N ILE A 71 -3.27 -10.74 -2.13
CA ILE A 71 -3.68 -10.27 -0.81
C ILE A 71 -5.08 -10.75 -0.41
N ILE A 72 -5.98 -10.89 -1.39
CA ILE A 72 -7.37 -11.35 -1.20
C ILE A 72 -7.43 -12.77 -0.61
N ASN A 73 -6.44 -13.60 -0.94
CA ASN A 73 -6.36 -14.97 -0.44
C ASN A 73 -5.42 -15.10 0.78
N GLY A 74 -4.77 -14.01 1.18
CA GLY A 74 -3.93 -13.96 2.37
C GLY A 74 -4.77 -13.98 3.65
N THR A 75 -4.10 -14.19 4.77
CA THR A 75 -4.73 -14.14 6.10
C THR A 75 -3.86 -13.34 7.07
N PRO A 76 -4.44 -12.52 7.95
CA PRO A 76 -3.69 -11.76 8.93
C PRO A 76 -3.03 -12.64 10.01
N PRO A 77 -1.94 -12.17 10.66
CA PRO A 77 -1.21 -10.96 10.30
C PRO A 77 -0.56 -11.12 8.93
N PHE A 78 -0.84 -10.18 8.03
CA PHE A 78 -0.32 -10.28 6.68
C PHE A 78 1.20 -10.15 6.77
N THR A 79 1.91 -11.20 6.37
CA THR A 79 3.37 -11.25 6.45
C THR A 79 3.94 -11.80 5.16
N GLY A 80 4.97 -11.16 4.62
CA GLY A 80 5.60 -11.56 3.35
C GLY A 80 5.06 -10.78 2.16
N SER A 81 5.15 -11.35 0.96
CA SER A 81 4.85 -10.65 -0.30
C SER A 81 3.50 -11.05 -0.88
N PHE A 82 2.69 -10.08 -1.26
CA PHE A 82 1.38 -10.27 -1.88
C PHE A 82 1.22 -9.43 -3.15
N GLN A 83 0.45 -9.95 -4.11
CA GLN A 83 -0.05 -9.14 -5.21
C GLN A 83 -1.13 -8.21 -4.65
N PRO A 84 -1.05 -6.90 -4.92
CA PRO A 84 -2.12 -5.96 -4.56
C PRO A 84 -3.40 -6.28 -5.35
N GLU A 85 -4.52 -5.70 -4.93
CA GLU A 85 -5.78 -5.82 -5.67
C GLU A 85 -5.74 -5.13 -7.03
N GLN A 86 -5.14 -3.95 -7.09
CA GLN A 86 -4.85 -3.26 -8.33
C GLN A 86 -3.35 -3.30 -8.62
N PRO A 87 -2.94 -3.55 -9.87
CA PRO A 87 -1.53 -3.72 -10.19
C PRO A 87 -0.78 -2.40 -10.01
N LEU A 88 0.38 -2.46 -9.34
CA LEU A 88 1.28 -1.32 -9.13
C LEU A 88 1.92 -0.85 -10.44
N SER A 89 1.94 -1.66 -11.48
CA SER A 89 2.27 -1.21 -12.84
C SER A 89 1.33 -0.12 -13.38
N SER A 90 0.20 0.17 -12.72
CA SER A 90 -0.68 1.32 -13.03
C SER A 90 0.02 2.67 -12.89
N VAL A 91 1.05 2.77 -12.04
CA VAL A 91 1.87 3.99 -11.88
C VAL A 91 3.13 3.97 -12.76
N SER A 92 3.25 3.01 -13.68
CA SER A 92 4.36 2.99 -14.64
C SER A 92 4.24 4.10 -15.68
N SER A 93 5.35 4.45 -16.32
CA SER A 93 5.42 5.50 -17.35
C SER A 93 5.15 6.93 -16.90
N GLN A 94 4.92 7.16 -15.61
CA GLN A 94 4.81 8.50 -15.02
C GLN A 94 6.15 9.01 -14.48
N THR A 95 6.21 10.29 -14.12
CA THR A 95 7.37 10.87 -13.44
C THR A 95 7.49 10.33 -12.02
N ALA A 96 8.68 9.85 -11.64
CA ALA A 96 8.92 9.31 -10.29
C ALA A 96 8.96 10.40 -9.21
N ALA A 97 9.42 11.60 -9.56
CA ALA A 97 9.56 12.71 -8.63
C ALA A 97 8.21 13.28 -8.19
N GLY A 98 8.07 13.52 -6.88
CA GLY A 98 6.91 14.11 -6.24
C GLY A 98 6.45 13.32 -5.02
N ASP A 99 5.23 13.63 -4.60
CA ASP A 99 4.61 13.09 -3.39
C ASP A 99 4.01 11.72 -3.67
N TRP A 100 4.53 10.70 -2.99
CA TRP A 100 3.89 9.39 -2.93
C TRP A 100 3.27 9.23 -1.56
N THR A 101 1.96 9.00 -1.49
CA THR A 101 1.23 8.95 -0.22
C THR A 101 0.55 7.60 -0.05
N LEU A 102 0.87 6.90 1.02
CA LEU A 102 0.09 5.76 1.49
C LEU A 102 -1.09 6.29 2.29
N HIS A 103 -2.30 5.87 1.94
CA HIS A 103 -3.51 6.10 2.70
C HIS A 103 -3.98 4.79 3.32
N ALA A 104 -4.39 4.87 4.59
CA ALA A 104 -5.13 3.82 5.27
C ALA A 104 -6.43 4.43 5.78
N VAL A 105 -7.55 3.95 5.26
CA VAL A 105 -8.89 4.35 5.70
C VAL A 105 -9.48 3.18 6.45
N ASP A 106 -10.05 3.48 7.61
CA ASP A 106 -10.91 2.53 8.29
C ASP A 106 -12.37 2.99 8.15
N ASP A 107 -13.15 2.12 7.54
CA ASP A 107 -14.51 2.37 7.06
C ASP A 107 -15.62 1.88 8.01
N GLU A 108 -15.26 1.19 9.10
CA GLU A 108 -16.18 0.77 10.16
C GLU A 108 -16.04 1.66 11.42
N SER A 109 -16.97 1.50 12.35
CA SER A 109 -17.13 2.30 13.55
C SER A 109 -16.51 1.63 14.77
N GLY A 110 -15.45 2.26 15.29
CA GLY A 110 -14.71 1.80 16.47
C GLY A 110 -13.33 1.33 16.06
N ILE A 111 -12.33 2.18 16.27
CA ILE A 111 -11.04 2.02 15.59
C ILE A 111 -9.90 2.28 16.56
N ASP A 112 -9.00 1.31 16.64
CA ASP A 112 -7.62 1.46 17.07
C ASP A 112 -6.75 1.04 15.88
N GLY A 113 -5.91 1.94 15.39
CA GLY A 113 -4.92 1.58 14.38
C GLY A 113 -4.02 2.73 13.96
N LYS A 114 -2.87 2.39 13.39
CA LYS A 114 -1.83 3.35 13.01
C LYS A 114 -0.95 2.76 11.91
N ILE A 115 -0.58 3.62 10.96
CA ILE A 115 0.55 3.35 10.09
C ILE A 115 1.81 3.46 10.94
N LEU A 116 2.51 2.35 11.14
CA LEU A 116 3.80 2.32 11.85
C LEU A 116 4.94 2.79 10.94
N GLY A 117 4.83 2.49 9.65
CA GLY A 117 5.78 2.92 8.64
C GLY A 117 5.49 2.28 7.29
N TYR A 118 6.07 2.86 6.24
CA TYR A 118 6.06 2.27 4.92
C TYR A 118 7.35 2.59 4.17
N ASP A 119 7.75 1.66 3.31
CA ASP A 119 8.85 1.85 2.36
C ASP A 119 8.30 1.81 0.94
N LEU A 120 8.83 2.68 0.09
CA LEU A 120 8.53 2.73 -1.34
C LEU A 120 9.76 2.31 -2.14
N PHE A 121 9.61 1.30 -2.98
CA PHE A 121 10.64 0.84 -3.90
C PHE A 121 10.24 1.22 -5.31
N LEU A 122 11.07 2.01 -6.00
CA LEU A 122 10.85 2.38 -7.40
C LEU A 122 12.05 1.94 -8.24
N CYS A 123 11.77 1.24 -9.34
CA CYS A 123 12.71 1.11 -10.43
C CYS A 123 12.47 2.28 -11.39
N VAL A 124 13.50 3.11 -11.61
CA VAL A 124 13.37 4.33 -12.42
C VAL A 124 14.36 4.30 -13.58
N THR A 125 13.90 4.79 -14.73
CA THR A 125 14.76 5.10 -15.88
C THR A 125 15.06 6.59 -15.92
N PRO A 126 16.32 7.01 -16.13
CA PRO A 126 16.69 8.42 -16.18
C PRO A 126 15.98 9.23 -17.27
#